data_AF-A0A8T4NVS5-F1
#
_entry.id   AF-A0A8T4NVS5-F1
#
_cell.length_a   1.000
_cell.length_b   1.000
_cell.length_c   1.000
_cell.angle_alpha   90.00
_cell.angle_beta   90.00
_cell.angle_gamma   90.00
#
_symmetry.space_group_name_H-M   'P 1'
#
loop_
_entity.id
_entity.type
_entity.pdbx_description
1 polymer ?
#
loop_
_entity_poly.entity_id
_entity_poly.type
_entity_poly.pdbx_seq_one_letter_code
_entity_poly.pdbx_strand_id
1 'polypeptide(L)'
;MKDLNKKAHAYALKNALAHDGKAQQGAVISALFNEGLEKSEVGKYSGEIKKIVDEINSLSFSKQEKEFEKLKEDISERKSREGLPELPDVPKKGVVMRFAPAASGPMHLGHAITGMPNSLYVKKYGGKFYIRIEDTNPEKVFADCYKTFRED
;
A
#
# COMPACT_ATOMS: atom_id res chain seq x y z
N MET A 1 5.39 -20.32 18.32
CA MET A 1 4.38 -20.03 19.36
C MET A 1 4.81 -18.87 20.26
N LYS A 2 5.94 -18.95 21.00
CA LYS A 2 6.44 -17.83 21.82
C LYS A 2 6.77 -16.56 21.04
N ASP A 3 7.26 -16.70 19.81
CA ASP A 3 7.59 -15.55 18.95
C ASP A 3 6.33 -14.79 18.48
N LEU A 4 5.27 -15.50 18.08
CA LEU A 4 4.05 -14.88 17.56
C LEU A 4 3.29 -14.09 18.63
N ASN A 5 3.24 -14.59 19.87
CA ASN A 5 2.62 -13.87 20.99
C ASN A 5 3.40 -12.62 21.37
N LYS A 6 4.73 -12.73 21.43
CA LYS A 6 5.61 -11.57 21.69
C LYS A 6 5.39 -10.47 20.64
N LYS A 7 5.33 -10.87 19.37
CA LYS A 7 5.00 -9.98 18.25
C LYS A 7 3.58 -9.41 18.35
N ALA A 8 2.60 -10.22 18.76
CA ALA A 8 1.23 -9.77 18.96
C ALA A 8 1.15 -8.67 20.04
N HIS A 9 1.88 -8.83 21.15
CA HIS A 9 2.04 -7.79 22.17
C HIS A 9 2.68 -6.52 21.61
N ALA A 10 3.80 -6.64 20.88
CA ALA A 10 4.49 -5.50 20.30
C ALA A 10 3.60 -4.72 19.32
N TYR A 11 2.89 -5.42 18.42
CA TYR A 11 1.98 -4.80 17.46
C TYR A 11 0.72 -4.22 18.11
N ALA A 12 0.19 -4.85 19.17
CA ALA A 12 -0.91 -4.30 19.93
C ALA A 12 -0.50 -3.01 20.67
N LEU A 13 0.69 -2.96 21.28
CA LEU A 13 1.23 -1.74 21.88
C LEU A 13 1.44 -0.63 20.84
N LYS A 14 2.05 -0.96 19.68
CA LYS A 14 2.21 -0.02 18.56
C LYS A 14 0.88 0.56 18.11
N ASN A 15 -0.14 -0.29 17.98
CA ASN A 15 -1.47 0.13 17.54
C ASN A 15 -2.16 0.98 18.61
N ALA A 16 -2.08 0.59 19.89
CA ALA A 16 -2.61 1.40 20.99
C ALA A 16 -2.01 2.81 21.02
N LEU A 17 -0.69 2.95 20.90
CA LEU A 17 -0.02 4.26 20.88
C LEU A 17 -0.45 5.14 19.70
N ALA A 18 -0.77 4.55 18.55
CA ALA A 18 -1.28 5.26 17.38
C ALA A 18 -2.77 5.65 17.48
N HIS A 19 -3.51 5.10 18.46
CA HIS A 19 -4.95 5.24 18.61
C HIS A 19 -5.35 5.52 20.07
N ASP A 20 -4.71 6.51 20.70
CA ASP A 20 -5.07 7.02 22.03
C ASP A 20 -5.19 5.94 23.12
N GLY A 21 -4.28 4.96 23.06
CA GLY A 21 -4.19 3.85 24.00
C GLY A 21 -5.15 2.69 23.73
N LYS A 22 -5.83 2.67 22.57
CA LYS A 22 -6.79 1.62 22.19
C LYS A 22 -6.32 0.82 20.99
N ALA A 23 -5.73 -0.34 21.25
CA ALA A 23 -5.45 -1.36 20.27
C ALA A 23 -6.73 -2.01 19.72
N GLN A 24 -6.70 -2.33 18.43
CA GLN A 24 -7.77 -3.03 17.72
C GLN A 24 -7.29 -4.41 17.27
N GLN A 25 -8.05 -5.45 17.61
CA GLN A 25 -7.70 -6.84 17.30
C GLN A 25 -7.47 -7.08 15.79
N GLY A 26 -8.32 -6.50 14.93
CA GLY A 26 -8.18 -6.64 13.47
C GLY A 26 -6.88 -6.04 12.93
N ALA A 27 -6.42 -4.92 13.50
CA ALA A 27 -5.16 -4.28 13.12
C ALA A 27 -3.96 -5.13 13.52
N VAL A 28 -4.00 -5.73 14.71
CA VAL A 28 -2.95 -6.64 15.22
C VAL A 28 -2.86 -7.91 14.38
N ILE A 29 -3.99 -8.56 14.07
CA ILE A 29 -4.03 -9.74 13.19
C ILE A 29 -3.45 -9.39 11.81
N SER A 30 -3.85 -8.25 11.24
CA SER A 30 -3.36 -7.80 9.94
C SER A 30 -1.85 -7.57 9.95
N ALA A 31 -1.31 -7.07 11.06
CA ALA A 31 0.12 -6.87 11.21
C ALA A 31 0.88 -8.20 11.33
N LEU A 32 0.32 -9.19 12.04
CA LEU A 32 0.91 -10.52 12.23
C LEU A 32 1.00 -11.34 10.93
N PHE A 33 0.24 -11.00 9.89
CA PHE A 33 0.44 -11.60 8.56
C PHE A 33 1.84 -11.31 7.99
N ASN A 34 2.44 -10.17 8.36
CA ASN A 34 3.82 -9.86 7.96
C ASN A 34 4.85 -10.71 8.73
N GLU A 35 4.43 -11.36 9.81
CA GLU A 35 5.26 -12.19 10.69
C GLU A 35 5.05 -13.70 10.45
N GLY A 36 4.35 -14.06 9.36
CA GLY A 36 4.12 -15.45 8.96
C GLY A 36 2.86 -16.08 9.55
N LEU A 37 1.93 -15.30 10.13
CA LEU A 37 0.60 -15.81 10.43
C LEU A 37 -0.16 -16.09 9.13
N GLU A 38 -0.61 -17.33 8.94
CA GLU A 38 -1.43 -17.69 7.78
C GLU A 38 -2.92 -17.43 8.02
N LYS A 39 -3.65 -17.09 6.95
CA LYS A 39 -5.11 -16.81 7.04
C LYS A 39 -5.91 -17.98 7.60
N SER A 40 -5.52 -19.21 7.27
CA SER A 40 -6.14 -20.45 7.76
C SER A 40 -5.94 -20.66 9.27
N GLU A 41 -4.94 -20.01 9.87
CA GLU A 41 -4.57 -20.19 11.27
C GLU A 41 -5.13 -19.12 12.19
N VAL A 42 -5.71 -18.05 11.63
CA VAL A 42 -6.30 -16.93 12.40
C VAL A 42 -7.32 -17.44 13.42
N GLY A 43 -8.16 -18.41 13.05
CA GLY A 43 -9.14 -18.99 13.97
C GLY A 43 -8.53 -19.61 15.23
N LYS A 44 -7.31 -20.16 15.11
CA LYS A 44 -6.57 -20.77 16.23
C LYS A 44 -6.04 -19.71 17.20
N TYR A 45 -5.60 -18.56 16.69
CA TYR A 45 -4.92 -17.52 17.48
C TYR A 45 -5.81 -16.34 17.89
N SER A 46 -6.98 -16.19 17.27
CA SER A 46 -7.89 -15.06 17.50
C SER A 46 -8.22 -14.86 18.99
N GLY A 47 -8.53 -15.95 19.70
CA GLY A 47 -8.85 -15.88 21.14
C GLY A 47 -7.69 -15.40 22.01
N GLU A 48 -6.46 -15.79 21.68
CA GLU A 48 -5.26 -15.38 22.40
C GLU A 48 -4.89 -13.92 22.09
N ILE A 49 -4.94 -13.53 20.81
CA ILE A 49 -4.72 -12.15 20.38
C ILE A 49 -5.74 -11.20 21.02
N LYS A 50 -7.00 -11.62 21.16
CA LYS A 50 -8.02 -10.84 21.85
C LYS A 50 -7.63 -10.55 23.30
N LYS A 51 -7.17 -11.57 24.05
CA LYS A 51 -6.72 -11.40 25.44
C LYS A 51 -5.58 -10.39 25.55
N ILE A 52 -4.60 -10.47 24.64
CA ILE A 52 -3.46 -9.55 24.58
C ILE A 52 -3.93 -8.11 24.35
N VAL A 53 -4.86 -7.92 23.41
CA VAL A 53 -5.43 -6.60 23.09
C VAL A 53 -6.20 -6.02 24.29
N ASP A 54 -7.04 -6.83 24.94
CA ASP A 54 -7.81 -6.42 26.10
C ASP A 54 -6.90 -6.05 27.30
N GLU A 55 -5.82 -6.82 27.51
CA GLU A 55 -4.79 -6.51 28.51
C GLU A 55 -4.11 -5.17 28.23
N ILE A 56 -3.64 -4.95 27.01
CA ILE A 56 -2.96 -3.72 26.61
C ILE A 56 -3.89 -2.50 26.73
N ASN A 57 -5.16 -2.63 26.33
CA ASN A 57 -6.15 -1.57 26.45
C ASN A 57 -6.50 -1.23 27.90
N SER A 58 -6.20 -2.12 28.84
CA SER A 58 -6.38 -1.89 30.28
C SER A 58 -5.19 -1.17 30.91
N LEU A 59 -4.06 -1.06 30.20
CA LEU A 59 -2.88 -0.31 30.67
C LEU A 59 -3.07 1.20 30.46
N SER A 60 -2.43 1.99 31.31
CA SER A 60 -2.34 3.43 31.07
C SER A 60 -1.40 3.73 29.91
N PHE A 61 -1.64 4.85 29.21
CA PHE A 61 -0.83 5.27 28.05
C PHE A 61 0.68 5.29 28.37
N SER A 62 1.08 5.84 29.52
CA SER A 62 2.48 5.85 29.95
C SER A 62 3.08 4.46 30.20
N LYS A 63 2.27 3.49 30.65
CA LYS A 63 2.71 2.09 30.77
C LYS A 63 2.85 1.45 29.38
N GLN A 64 1.93 1.73 28.46
CA GLN A 64 2.01 1.24 27.09
C GLN A 64 3.29 1.74 26.41
N GLU A 65 3.66 3.01 26.55
CA GLU A 65 4.92 3.55 26.02
C GLU A 65 6.14 2.82 26.59
N LYS A 66 6.19 2.63 27.91
CA LYS A 66 7.31 1.93 28.58
C LYS A 66 7.45 0.48 28.15
N GLU A 67 6.34 -0.23 27.98
CA GLU A 67 6.38 -1.62 27.50
C GLU A 67 6.70 -1.68 26.00
N PHE A 68 6.24 -0.70 25.21
CA PHE A 68 6.54 -0.63 23.79
C PHE A 68 8.02 -0.42 23.52
N GLU A 69 8.69 0.45 24.27
CA GLU A 69 10.14 0.69 24.12
C GLU A 69 10.97 -0.58 24.34
N LYS A 70 10.53 -1.51 25.19
CA LYS A 70 11.20 -2.81 25.39
C LYS A 70 11.01 -3.78 24.23
N LEU A 71 9.94 -3.62 23.45
CA LEU A 71 9.50 -4.54 22.41
C LEU A 71 9.57 -3.93 21.00
N LYS A 72 10.13 -2.73 20.88
CA LYS A 72 10.20 -1.98 19.63
C LYS A 72 10.98 -2.71 18.55
N GLU A 73 12.03 -3.42 18.94
CA GLU A 73 12.87 -4.23 18.04
C GLU A 73 12.21 -5.54 17.57
N ASP A 74 11.12 -5.96 18.22
CA ASP A 74 10.38 -7.18 17.85
C ASP A 74 9.40 -6.97 16.69
N ILE A 75 9.22 -5.74 16.23
CA ILE A 75 8.38 -5.41 15.07
C ILE A 75 9.21 -5.39 13.81
N SER A 76 8.84 -6.20 12.82
CA SER A 76 9.45 -6.07 11.50
C SER A 76 9.16 -4.69 10.92
N GLU A 77 10.21 -4.03 10.45
CA GLU A 77 10.05 -2.89 9.56
C GLU A 77 9.50 -3.40 8.23
N ARG A 78 8.32 -2.91 7.86
CA ARG A 78 7.79 -3.17 6.53
C ARG A 78 8.75 -2.52 5.55
N LYS A 79 9.49 -3.33 4.78
CA LYS A 79 10.24 -2.84 3.63
C LYS A 79 9.25 -2.15 2.70
N SER A 80 9.21 -0.82 2.72
CA SER A 80 8.51 -0.07 1.70
C SER A 80 9.20 -0.38 0.39
N ARG A 81 8.45 -0.91 -0.58
CA ARG A 81 8.98 -1.06 -1.93
C ARG A 81 9.18 0.34 -2.47
N GLU A 82 10.44 0.73 -2.62
CA GLU A 82 10.77 1.98 -3.30
C GLU A 82 10.66 1.77 -4.81
N GLY A 83 9.96 2.69 -5.47
CA GLY A 83 9.81 2.71 -6.92
C GLY A 83 8.91 1.61 -7.50
N LEU A 84 8.93 1.53 -8.82
CA LEU A 84 8.11 0.59 -9.58
C LEU A 84 8.70 -0.82 -9.62
N PRO A 85 7.86 -1.86 -9.75
CA PRO A 85 8.32 -3.22 -9.95
C PRO A 85 9.33 -3.41 -11.08
N GLU A 86 10.13 -4.48 -11.02
CA GLU A 86 10.84 -4.91 -12.22
C GLU A 86 9.83 -5.47 -13.23
N LEU A 87 9.98 -5.13 -14.51
CA LEU A 87 9.21 -5.76 -15.58
C LEU A 87 9.94 -7.04 -16.01
N PRO A 88 9.21 -8.14 -16.29
CA PRO A 88 9.82 -9.32 -16.89
C PRO A 88 10.24 -9.03 -18.34
N ASP A 89 11.30 -9.69 -18.80
CA ASP A 89 11.72 -9.76 -20.21
C ASP A 89 11.86 -8.40 -20.93
N VAL A 90 12.44 -7.41 -20.25
CA VAL A 90 12.68 -6.07 -20.83
C VAL A 90 13.54 -6.18 -22.10
N PRO A 91 13.04 -5.73 -23.27
CA PRO A 91 13.81 -5.80 -24.50
C PRO A 91 15.08 -4.94 -24.44
N LYS A 92 16.14 -5.35 -25.15
CA LYS A 92 17.40 -4.57 -25.26
C LYS A 92 17.20 -3.12 -25.75
N LYS A 93 16.10 -2.86 -26.48
CA LYS A 93 15.75 -1.54 -27.02
C LYS A 93 14.86 -0.71 -26.07
N GLY A 94 14.61 -1.20 -24.86
CA GLY A 94 13.69 -0.62 -23.89
C GLY A 94 12.24 -1.05 -24.09
N VAL A 95 11.33 -0.38 -23.39
CA VAL A 95 9.90 -0.71 -23.38
C VAL A 95 9.08 0.26 -24.22
N VAL A 96 7.98 -0.23 -24.81
CA VAL A 96 6.99 0.60 -25.49
C VAL A 96 5.72 0.59 -24.68
N MET A 97 5.37 1.75 -24.12
CA MET A 97 4.19 1.91 -23.27
C MET A 97 3.27 2.99 -23.84
N ARG A 98 2.00 2.98 -23.45
CA ARG A 98 1.06 4.06 -23.79
C ARG A 98 0.20 4.49 -22.64
N PHE A 99 -0.11 5.78 -22.60
CA PHE A 99 -1.26 6.33 -21.89
C PHE A 99 -2.38 6.62 -22.89
N ALA A 100 -3.59 6.15 -22.59
CA ALA A 100 -4.69 6.15 -23.54
C ALA A 100 -5.95 6.83 -22.95
N PRO A 101 -5.96 8.17 -22.84
CA PRO A 101 -7.11 8.89 -22.32
C PRO A 101 -8.26 8.91 -23.33
N ALA A 102 -9.49 8.75 -22.86
CA ALA A 102 -10.67 9.03 -23.67
C ALA A 102 -10.85 10.54 -23.86
N ALA A 103 -11.26 10.98 -25.04
CA ALA A 103 -11.52 12.40 -25.32
C ALA A 103 -12.87 12.88 -24.74
N SER A 104 -13.30 12.39 -23.57
CA SER A 104 -14.63 12.66 -23.01
C SER A 104 -14.65 13.73 -21.91
N GLY A 105 -13.51 14.26 -21.52
CA GLY A 105 -13.39 15.28 -20.47
C GLY A 105 -11.93 15.61 -20.12
N PRO A 106 -11.70 16.68 -19.34
CA PRO A 106 -10.36 17.12 -18.97
C PRO A 106 -9.61 16.09 -18.12
N MET A 107 -8.27 16.24 -18.05
CA MET A 107 -7.45 15.39 -17.19
C MET A 107 -7.80 15.61 -15.71
N HIS A 108 -7.55 14.57 -14.91
CA HIS A 108 -7.77 14.58 -13.47
C HIS A 108 -6.80 13.60 -12.80
N LEU A 109 -6.75 13.57 -11.46
CA LEU A 109 -5.76 12.76 -10.74
C LEU A 109 -5.76 11.27 -11.13
N GLY A 110 -6.91 10.67 -11.41
CA GLY A 110 -7.01 9.29 -11.89
C GLY A 110 -6.24 9.03 -13.22
N HIS A 111 -6.16 10.02 -14.10
CA HIS A 111 -5.38 9.93 -15.33
C HIS A 111 -3.87 9.91 -15.03
N ALA A 112 -3.41 10.74 -14.08
CA ALA A 112 -2.03 10.73 -13.65
C ALA A 112 -1.66 9.38 -13.00
N ILE A 113 -2.52 8.83 -12.13
CA ILE A 113 -2.29 7.54 -11.47
C ILE A 113 -2.13 6.39 -12.49
N THR A 114 -2.86 6.44 -13.61
CA THR A 114 -2.83 5.38 -14.64
C THR A 114 -1.76 5.59 -15.70
N GLY A 115 -1.46 6.83 -16.09
CA GLY A 115 -0.45 7.16 -17.10
C GLY A 115 0.98 7.23 -16.55
N MET A 116 1.16 7.70 -15.31
CA MET A 116 2.47 7.93 -14.70
C MET A 116 3.31 6.65 -14.60
N PRO A 117 2.80 5.49 -14.16
CA PRO A 117 3.59 4.26 -14.09
C PRO A 117 4.19 3.88 -15.46
N ASN A 118 3.42 4.04 -16.53
CA ASN A 118 3.85 3.75 -17.90
C ASN A 118 4.99 4.66 -18.34
N SER A 119 4.89 5.97 -18.05
CA SER A 119 5.95 6.94 -18.33
C SER A 119 7.22 6.64 -17.52
N LEU A 120 7.06 6.33 -16.23
CA LEU A 120 8.17 5.97 -15.34
C LEU A 120 8.88 4.67 -15.78
N TYR A 121 8.16 3.68 -16.30
CA TYR A 121 8.79 2.49 -16.88
C TYR A 121 9.62 2.80 -18.12
N VAL A 122 9.14 3.68 -19.01
CA VAL A 122 9.91 4.13 -20.18
C VAL A 122 11.13 4.94 -19.74
N LYS A 123 11.03 5.77 -18.69
CA LYS A 123 12.19 6.46 -18.10
C LYS A 123 13.20 5.49 -17.50
N LYS A 124 12.74 4.42 -16.84
CA LYS A 124 13.57 3.41 -16.19
C LYS A 124 14.32 2.51 -17.18
N TYR A 125 13.64 2.01 -18.21
CA TYR A 125 14.20 1.03 -19.15
C TYR A 125 14.56 1.60 -20.52
N GLY A 126 14.30 2.89 -20.76
CA GLY A 126 14.33 3.49 -22.09
C GLY A 126 13.17 3.01 -22.97
N GLY A 127 13.14 3.48 -24.22
CA GLY A 127 12.15 3.10 -25.22
C GLY A 127 11.21 4.25 -25.59
N LYS A 128 9.92 3.97 -25.77
CA LYS A 128 8.94 4.94 -26.29
C LYS A 128 7.68 5.00 -25.43
N PHE A 129 7.22 6.21 -25.16
CA PHE A 129 5.96 6.48 -24.49
C PHE A 129 5.00 7.15 -25.49
N TYR A 130 3.85 6.53 -25.73
CA TYR A 130 2.83 7.05 -26.63
C TYR A 130 1.65 7.61 -25.83
N ILE A 131 1.11 8.74 -26.27
CA ILE A 131 -0.20 9.23 -25.85
C ILE A 131 -1.16 8.89 -26.98
N ARG A 132 -2.14 8.02 -26.70
CA ARG A 132 -3.14 7.59 -27.67
C ARG A 132 -4.51 8.07 -27.23
N ILE A 133 -4.98 9.16 -27.78
CA ILE A 133 -6.33 9.65 -27.49
C ILE A 133 -7.33 8.64 -28.04
N GLU A 134 -8.23 8.15 -27.19
CA GLU A 134 -9.28 7.21 -27.56
C GLU A 134 -10.57 7.98 -27.85
N ASP A 135 -10.72 8.39 -29.11
CA ASP A 135 -11.78 9.25 -29.64
C ASP A 135 -12.73 8.53 -30.61
N THR A 136 -12.78 7.19 -30.55
CA THR A 136 -13.55 6.37 -31.49
C THR A 136 -15.07 6.43 -31.31
N ASN A 137 -15.58 7.17 -30.31
CA ASN A 137 -17.00 7.41 -30.09
C ASN A 137 -17.32 8.90 -30.29
N PRO A 138 -17.79 9.31 -31.49
CA PRO A 138 -18.00 10.72 -31.84
C PRO A 138 -18.94 11.47 -30.88
N GLU A 139 -19.98 10.82 -30.36
CA GLU A 139 -20.97 11.44 -29.47
C GLU A 139 -20.40 11.83 -28.10
N LYS A 140 -19.27 11.22 -27.73
CA LYS A 140 -18.60 11.44 -26.44
C LYS A 140 -17.33 12.27 -26.56
N VAL A 141 -17.02 12.79 -27.75
CA VAL A 141 -15.83 13.62 -27.95
C VAL A 141 -16.10 15.04 -27.45
N PHE A 142 -15.31 15.45 -26.46
CA PHE A 142 -15.18 16.82 -26.01
C PHE A 142 -13.92 17.43 -26.65
N ALA A 143 -14.11 18.26 -27.68
CA ALA A 143 -13.01 18.74 -28.53
C ALA A 143 -11.95 19.55 -27.77
N ASP A 144 -12.30 20.23 -26.69
CA ASP A 144 -11.32 21.01 -25.92
C ASP A 144 -10.24 20.13 -25.27
N CYS A 145 -10.52 18.83 -25.05
CA CYS A 145 -9.56 17.86 -24.54
C CYS A 145 -8.29 17.76 -25.38
N TYR A 146 -8.38 17.90 -26.71
CA TYR A 146 -7.21 17.78 -27.58
C TYR A 146 -6.14 18.83 -27.27
N LYS A 147 -6.57 20.01 -26.81
CA LYS A 147 -5.67 21.08 -26.37
C LYS A 147 -5.18 20.81 -24.95
N THR A 148 -6.10 20.56 -24.01
CA THR A 148 -5.73 20.43 -22.59
C THR A 148 -4.85 19.20 -22.34
N PHE A 149 -5.06 18.09 -23.04
CA PHE A 149 -4.22 16.88 -22.91
C PHE A 149 -2.76 17.08 -23.30
N ARG A 150 -2.44 18.14 -24.05
CA ARG A 150 -1.06 18.48 -24.41
C ARG A 150 -0.41 19.40 -23.37
N GLU A 151 -1.22 20.18 -22.66
CA GLU A 151 -0.78 21.14 -21.65
C GLU A 151 -0.64 20.48 -20.27
N ASP A 152 -1.53 19.54 -19.96
CA ASP A 152 -1.59 18.74 -18.71
C ASP A 152 -0.58 17.57 -18.69
#